data_AF-A0A9F7TK69-F1
#
_entry.id   AF-A0A9F7TK69-F1
#
_cell.length_a   1.000
_cell.length_b   1.000
_cell.length_c   1.000
_cell.angle_alpha   90.00
_cell.angle_beta   90.00
_cell.angle_gamma   90.00
#
_symmetry.space_group_name_H-M   'P 1'
#
loop_
_entity.id
_entity.type
_entity.pdbx_description
1 polymer ?
#
loop_
_entity_poly.entity_id
_entity_poly.type
_entity_poly.pdbx_seq_one_letter_code
_entity_poly.pdbx_strand_id
1 'polypeptide(L)'
;MESSSLIQHSTPVSWISNSHSGPSLCEIRLSARMRNLTALLFLLSLCSLQLVSSVPTSFNHITQCCTGTSTVKIPLKIIVTYWWTSKNCPIKAIVFETLNNGTHYRCVDPTAVWVNHHMKAVDRKNKKLLSARMRNLTALLFLLLLCSLQVSPGSTDFRITCCKKTTIVKIPLKSIVTYWWTSNDCPKKAIVFETLNNGTHYRCVDPTAVWVNHHMKAVDLRNSTTVTAKP
;
A
#
# COMPACT_ATOMS: atom_id res chain seq x y z
N MET A 1 -20.65 -80.87 -12.69
CA MET A 1 -20.44 -81.00 -11.24
C MET A 1 -19.33 -80.02 -10.92
N GLU A 2 -19.55 -78.87 -10.30
CA GLU A 2 -20.45 -78.55 -9.18
C GLU A 2 -21.11 -77.17 -9.34
N SER A 3 -22.28 -77.05 -8.73
CA SER A 3 -23.11 -75.84 -8.63
C SER A 3 -22.47 -74.75 -7.76
N SER A 4 -22.73 -73.47 -8.07
CA SER A 4 -23.75 -72.67 -7.36
C SER A 4 -23.59 -71.17 -7.58
N SER A 5 -24.72 -70.59 -8.02
CA SER A 5 -25.21 -69.21 -7.97
C SER A 5 -24.55 -68.19 -7.03
N LEU A 6 -24.39 -66.96 -7.53
CA LEU A 6 -25.05 -65.77 -6.93
C LEU A 6 -25.02 -64.57 -7.88
N ILE A 7 -26.23 -64.11 -8.21
CA ILE A 7 -26.53 -62.83 -8.87
C ILE A 7 -26.39 -61.74 -7.80
N GLN A 8 -25.62 -60.68 -8.09
CA GLN A 8 -25.74 -59.41 -7.39
C GLN A 8 -25.63 -58.23 -8.37
N HIS A 9 -26.79 -57.59 -8.58
CA HIS A 9 -26.94 -56.24 -9.09
C HIS A 9 -26.21 -55.26 -8.15
N SER A 10 -25.33 -54.42 -8.70
CA SER A 10 -24.83 -53.22 -8.04
C SER A 10 -24.77 -52.06 -9.04
N THR A 11 -25.50 -51.02 -8.67
CA THR A 11 -25.77 -49.68 -9.22
C THR A 11 -24.72 -48.98 -10.12
N PRO A 12 -25.16 -48.08 -11.03
CA PRO A 12 -24.26 -47.26 -11.84
C PRO A 12 -23.53 -46.22 -10.97
N VAL A 13 -22.20 -46.23 -11.03
CA VAL A 13 -21.35 -45.24 -10.37
C VAL A 13 -21.49 -43.91 -11.13
N SER A 14 -22.17 -42.97 -10.49
CA SER A 14 -22.22 -41.55 -10.83
C SER A 14 -20.81 -40.96 -10.73
N TRP A 15 -20.21 -40.60 -11.87
CA TRP A 15 -19.02 -39.75 -11.88
C TRP A 15 -19.43 -38.31 -11.62
N ILE A 16 -19.27 -37.90 -10.36
CA ILE A 16 -19.42 -36.53 -9.88
C ILE A 16 -18.36 -35.66 -10.58
N SER A 17 -18.83 -34.62 -11.26
CA SER A 17 -18.03 -33.56 -11.84
C SER A 17 -17.45 -32.71 -10.71
N ASN A 18 -16.20 -32.96 -10.31
CA ASN A 18 -15.48 -32.06 -9.41
C ASN A 18 -15.01 -30.83 -10.19
N SER A 19 -15.90 -29.86 -10.35
CA SER A 19 -15.58 -28.49 -10.73
C SER A 19 -15.04 -27.74 -9.51
N HIS A 20 -13.77 -27.96 -9.16
CA HIS A 20 -13.03 -27.04 -8.30
C HIS A 20 -12.55 -25.85 -9.14
N SER A 21 -13.40 -24.83 -9.25
CA SER A 21 -12.99 -23.49 -9.66
C SER A 21 -12.11 -22.89 -8.55
N GLY A 22 -10.80 -23.15 -8.62
CA GLY A 22 -9.82 -22.40 -7.85
C GLY A 22 -9.94 -20.90 -8.16
N PRO A 23 -9.71 -20.00 -7.18
CA PRO A 23 -9.76 -18.58 -7.42
C PRO A 23 -8.74 -18.21 -8.50
N SER A 24 -9.17 -17.43 -9.49
CA SER A 24 -8.31 -17.00 -10.59
C SER A 24 -7.09 -16.24 -10.05
N LEU A 25 -5.97 -16.29 -10.78
CA LEU A 25 -4.73 -15.53 -10.45
C LEU A 25 -4.97 -14.02 -10.27
N CYS A 26 -6.08 -13.46 -10.77
CA CYS A 26 -6.52 -12.09 -10.52
C CYS A 26 -7.15 -11.89 -9.12
N GLU A 27 -7.95 -12.83 -8.63
CA GLU A 27 -8.54 -12.79 -7.27
C GLU A 27 -7.44 -12.85 -6.19
N ILE A 28 -6.41 -13.66 -6.42
CA ILE A 28 -5.24 -13.75 -5.53
C ILE A 28 -4.41 -12.46 -5.58
N ARG A 29 -4.29 -11.81 -6.75
CA ARG A 29 -3.56 -10.53 -6.89
C ARG A 29 -4.31 -9.32 -6.34
N LEU A 30 -5.64 -9.26 -6.45
CA LEU A 30 -6.45 -8.19 -5.84
C LEU A 30 -6.47 -8.34 -4.30
N SER A 31 -6.64 -9.56 -3.79
CA SER A 31 -6.60 -9.86 -2.35
C SER A 31 -5.23 -9.58 -1.72
N ALA A 32 -4.14 -9.96 -2.38
CA ALA A 32 -2.78 -9.69 -1.89
C ALA A 32 -2.44 -8.19 -1.92
N ARG A 33 -2.89 -7.43 -2.93
CA ARG A 33 -2.68 -5.98 -3.02
C ARG A 33 -3.49 -5.20 -1.98
N MET A 34 -4.75 -5.57 -1.73
CA MET A 34 -5.56 -4.93 -0.69
C MET A 34 -5.05 -5.25 0.72
N ARG A 35 -4.59 -6.48 0.98
CA ARG A 35 -3.96 -6.85 2.27
C ARG A 35 -2.66 -6.09 2.51
N ASN A 36 -1.82 -5.93 1.49
CA ASN A 36 -0.60 -5.12 1.59
C ASN A 36 -0.92 -3.64 1.81
N LEU A 37 -1.97 -3.09 1.19
CA LEU A 37 -2.39 -1.72 1.44
C LEU A 37 -2.90 -1.54 2.87
N THR A 38 -3.73 -2.44 3.38
CA THR A 38 -4.20 -2.39 4.77
C THR A 38 -3.06 -2.56 5.76
N ALA A 39 -2.11 -3.45 5.49
CA ALA A 39 -0.93 -3.64 6.33
C ALA A 39 -0.02 -2.39 6.31
N LEU A 40 0.15 -1.76 5.15
CA LEU A 40 0.92 -0.52 5.01
C LEU A 40 0.23 0.65 5.73
N LEU A 41 -1.10 0.78 5.61
CA LEU A 41 -1.88 1.78 6.34
C LEU A 41 -1.84 1.54 7.85
N PHE A 42 -1.89 0.28 8.30
CA PHE A 42 -1.71 -0.07 9.71
C PHE A 42 -0.31 0.27 10.21
N LEU A 43 0.73 -0.06 9.44
CA LEU A 43 2.12 0.29 9.77
C LEU A 43 2.33 1.80 9.82
N LEU A 44 1.75 2.56 8.88
CA LEU A 44 1.78 4.02 8.87
C LEU A 44 1.00 4.63 10.05
N SER A 45 -0.11 4.02 10.44
CA SER A 45 -0.88 4.40 11.63
C SER A 45 -0.08 4.15 12.91
N LEU A 46 0.53 2.97 13.05
CA LEU A 46 1.42 2.64 14.17
C LEU A 46 2.65 3.56 14.21
N CYS A 47 3.23 3.89 13.05
CA CYS A 47 4.34 4.84 12.96
C CYS A 47 3.91 6.26 13.36
N SER A 48 2.71 6.68 12.96
CA SER A 48 2.13 7.96 13.39
C SER A 48 1.92 8.02 14.90
N LEU A 49 1.51 6.91 15.53
CA LEU A 49 1.41 6.80 16.99
C LEU A 49 2.79 6.92 17.65
N GLN A 50 3.83 6.27 17.09
CA GLN A 50 5.21 6.35 17.59
C GLN A 50 5.82 7.76 17.48
N LEU A 51 5.42 8.58 16.51
CA LEU A 51 5.84 9.99 16.42
C LEU A 51 5.16 10.90 17.46
N VAL A 52 4.01 10.50 18.00
CA VAL A 52 3.33 11.19 19.11
C VAL A 52 3.94 10.77 20.45
N SER A 53 4.39 9.52 20.54
CA SER A 53 5.04 8.94 21.72
C SER A 53 6.56 8.89 21.61
N SER A 54 7.18 9.77 20.82
CA SER A 54 8.61 10.08 20.99
C SER A 54 8.79 10.80 22.33
N VAL A 55 8.64 10.03 23.41
CA VAL A 55 9.16 10.33 24.72
C VAL A 55 10.65 10.49 24.48
N PRO A 56 11.25 11.66 24.78
CA PRO A 56 12.67 11.83 24.63
C PRO A 56 13.38 10.72 25.41
N THR A 57 14.49 10.24 24.87
CA THR A 57 15.35 9.17 25.39
C THR A 57 15.98 9.48 26.76
N SER A 58 15.37 10.36 27.56
CA SER A 58 15.83 10.94 28.81
C SER A 58 15.24 10.27 30.06
N PHE A 59 14.77 9.02 29.99
CA PHE A 59 14.16 8.35 31.14
C PHE A 59 15.06 8.35 32.39
N ASN A 60 16.39 8.36 32.22
CA ASN A 60 17.34 8.45 33.32
C ASN A 60 17.46 9.84 33.96
N HIS A 61 17.07 10.93 33.28
CA HIS A 61 17.08 12.28 33.85
C HIS A 61 15.76 12.68 34.52
N ILE A 62 14.65 12.01 34.19
CA ILE A 62 13.33 12.26 34.80
C ILE A 62 13.30 11.79 36.27
N THR A 63 14.14 10.81 36.63
CA THR A 63 14.24 10.27 37.99
C THR A 63 15.21 11.04 38.89
N GLN A 64 15.98 12.00 38.34
CA GLN A 64 16.97 12.74 39.12
C GLN A 64 16.31 13.89 39.90
N CYS A 65 16.50 13.88 41.22
CA CYS A 65 16.02 14.96 42.07
C CYS A 65 16.94 16.19 42.00
N CYS A 66 16.35 17.37 42.12
CA CYS A 66 17.08 18.62 42.24
C CYS A 66 17.73 18.73 43.62
N THR A 67 18.95 19.25 43.68
CA THR A 67 19.65 19.63 44.93
C THR A 67 19.35 21.07 45.35
N GLY A 68 18.82 21.88 44.43
CA GLY A 68 18.41 23.26 44.66
C GLY A 68 17.72 23.84 43.43
N THR A 69 17.17 25.06 43.56
CA THR A 69 16.54 25.80 42.47
C THR A 69 17.37 27.01 42.08
N SER A 70 17.48 27.28 40.78
CA SER A 70 18.13 28.50 40.30
C SER A 70 17.17 29.69 40.40
N THR A 71 17.68 30.81 40.91
CA THR A 71 16.98 32.10 40.93
C THR A 71 17.14 32.87 39.61
N VAL A 72 18.06 32.44 38.75
CA VAL A 72 18.37 33.09 37.48
C VAL A 72 17.27 32.76 36.46
N LYS A 73 16.71 33.82 35.86
CA LYS A 73 15.72 33.68 34.81
C LYS A 73 16.35 33.09 33.55
N ILE A 74 15.84 31.95 33.10
CA ILE A 74 16.30 31.26 31.89
C ILE A 74 15.64 31.90 30.66
N PRO A 75 16.40 32.27 29.62
CA PRO A 75 15.80 32.83 28.41
C PRO A 75 14.86 31.83 27.71
N LEU A 76 13.63 32.24 27.42
CA LEU A 76 12.62 31.40 26.76
C LEU A 76 13.06 30.80 25.40
N LYS A 77 13.97 31.46 24.68
CA LYS A 77 14.44 31.02 23.37
C LYS A 77 15.26 29.72 23.42
N ILE A 78 15.94 29.46 24.54
CA ILE A 78 16.83 28.30 24.69
C ILE A 78 16.15 27.11 25.36
N ILE A 79 14.91 27.26 25.83
CA ILE A 79 14.14 26.19 26.49
C ILE A 79 13.50 25.29 25.43
N VAL A 80 13.80 24.00 25.52
CA VAL A 80 13.31 22.95 24.62
C VAL A 80 12.02 22.35 25.16
N THR A 81 12.05 21.89 26.41
CA THR A 81 10.91 21.26 27.09
C THR A 81 11.04 21.45 28.60
N TYR A 82 10.06 20.98 29.36
CA TYR A 82 10.11 20.97 30.82
C TYR A 82 9.36 19.77 31.41
N TRP A 83 9.69 19.44 32.65
CA TRP A 83 8.95 18.46 33.45
C TRP A 83 8.96 18.85 34.93
N TRP A 84 8.11 18.18 35.71
CA TRP A 84 8.11 18.27 37.17
C TRP A 84 9.06 17.25 37.78
N THR A 85 9.71 17.61 38.88
CA THR A 85 10.40 16.60 39.70
C THR A 85 9.41 15.56 40.22
N SER A 86 9.92 14.35 40.46
CA SER A 86 9.10 13.25 41.00
C SER A 86 8.41 13.64 42.33
N LYS A 87 7.27 13.01 42.61
CA LYS A 87 6.58 13.14 43.89
C LYS A 87 7.45 12.69 45.07
N ASN A 88 8.42 11.82 44.83
CA ASN A 88 9.36 11.32 45.83
C ASN A 88 10.56 12.25 46.07
N CYS A 89 10.76 13.29 45.24
CA CYS A 89 11.84 14.24 45.45
C CYS A 89 11.53 15.22 46.59
N PRO A 90 12.53 15.56 47.43
CA PRO A 90 12.35 16.52 48.52
C PRO A 90 12.06 17.93 48.00
N ILE A 91 12.66 18.31 46.87
CA ILE A 91 12.43 19.60 46.21
C ILE A 91 11.39 19.43 45.09
N LYS A 92 10.28 20.17 45.21
CA LYS A 92 9.29 20.34 44.15
C LYS A 92 9.73 21.47 43.22
N ALA A 93 10.24 21.10 42.05
CA ALA A 93 10.79 22.05 41.08
C ALA A 93 10.27 21.76 39.67
N ILE A 94 10.29 22.81 38.84
CA ILE A 94 10.21 22.66 37.39
C ILE A 94 11.62 22.46 36.87
N VAL A 95 11.82 21.48 36.00
CA VAL A 95 13.09 21.23 35.34
C VAL A 95 12.95 21.67 33.89
N PHE A 96 13.72 22.68 33.48
CA PHE A 96 13.78 23.15 32.10
C PHE A 96 14.94 22.49 31.37
N GLU A 97 14.65 21.85 30.23
CA GLU A 97 15.69 21.39 29.31
C GLU A 97 16.14 22.54 28.41
N THR A 98 17.45 22.73 28.28
CA THR A 98 18.04 23.81 27.50
C THR A 98 19.01 23.29 26.44
N LEU A 99 19.21 24.07 25.38
CA LEU A 99 20.05 23.71 24.23
C LEU A 99 21.58 23.65 24.49
N ASN A 100 22.06 23.64 25.74
CA ASN A 100 23.48 23.90 26.07
C ASN A 100 24.33 22.67 26.47
N ASN A 101 25.61 22.71 26.06
CA ASN A 101 26.62 21.64 26.07
C ASN A 101 27.31 21.43 27.45
N GLY A 102 26.55 21.21 28.53
CA GLY A 102 27.18 20.88 29.83
C GLY A 102 26.25 20.65 31.02
N THR A 103 25.03 21.17 31.01
CA THR A 103 23.92 20.71 31.87
C THR A 103 22.65 20.85 31.06
N HIS A 104 22.15 19.74 30.53
CA HIS A 104 21.00 19.72 29.63
C HIS A 104 19.74 20.27 30.30
N TYR A 105 19.71 20.35 31.63
CA TYR A 105 18.55 20.71 32.41
C TYR A 105 18.86 21.62 33.61
N ARG A 106 17.90 22.48 33.98
CA ARG A 106 18.01 23.43 35.09
C ARG A 106 16.75 23.39 35.96
N CYS A 107 16.92 23.21 37.26
CA CYS A 107 15.83 23.25 38.22
C CYS A 107 15.47 24.69 38.60
N VAL A 108 14.17 25.01 38.60
CA VAL A 108 13.66 26.35 38.96
C VAL A 108 12.45 26.24 39.89
N ASP A 109 12.25 27.28 40.67
CA ASP A 109 11.13 27.39 41.61
C ASP A 109 9.80 27.58 40.86
N PRO A 110 8.80 26.70 41.04
CA PRO A 110 7.50 26.83 40.38
C PRO A 110 6.74 28.11 40.79
N THR A 111 7.06 28.72 41.93
CA THR A 111 6.41 29.94 42.44
C THR A 111 6.94 31.21 41.77
N ALA A 112 8.08 31.15 41.06
CA ALA A 112 8.64 32.30 40.39
C ALA A 112 7.73 32.77 39.24
N VAL A 113 7.40 34.07 39.24
CA VAL A 113 6.40 34.69 38.33
C VAL A 113 6.68 34.40 36.84
N TRP A 114 7.95 34.33 36.45
CA TRP A 114 8.34 34.10 35.05
C TRP A 114 8.17 32.65 34.59
N VAL A 115 8.20 31.68 35.51
CA VAL A 115 8.21 30.24 35.19
C VAL A 115 6.90 29.82 34.54
N ASN A 116 5.77 30.23 35.12
CA ASN A 116 4.45 29.95 34.54
C ASN A 116 4.29 30.53 33.12
N HIS A 117 4.83 31.73 32.88
CA HIS A 117 4.84 32.32 31.54
C HIS A 117 5.65 31.47 30.55
N HIS A 118 6.81 30.96 30.98
CA HIS A 118 7.67 30.13 30.14
C HIS A 118 7.05 28.77 29.87
N MET A 119 6.45 28.12 30.87
CA MET A 119 5.71 26.86 30.71
C MET A 119 4.59 27.01 29.66
N LYS A 120 3.73 28.03 29.81
CA LYS A 120 2.67 28.31 28.84
C LYS A 120 3.19 28.56 27.43
N ALA A 121 4.33 29.24 27.31
CA ALA A 121 4.94 29.48 26.00
C ALA A 121 5.50 28.19 25.38
N VAL A 122 6.13 27.32 26.16
CA VAL A 122 6.58 25.99 25.72
C VAL A 122 5.37 25.12 25.32
N ASP A 123 4.30 25.10 26.10
CA ASP A 123 3.06 24.36 25.76
C ASP A 123 2.46 24.83 24.43
N ARG A 124 2.44 26.15 24.19
CA ARG A 124 1.97 26.72 22.92
C ARG A 124 2.87 26.32 21.75
N LYS A 125 4.20 26.31 21.94
CA LYS A 125 5.14 25.83 20.91
C LYS A 125 4.88 24.35 20.60
N ASN A 126 4.74 23.51 21.64
CA ASN A 126 4.49 22.07 21.50
C ASN A 126 3.15 21.80 20.82
N LYS A 127 2.07 22.48 21.21
CA LYS A 127 0.76 22.36 20.53
C LYS A 127 0.83 22.76 19.05
N LYS A 128 1.52 23.86 18.73
CA LYS A 128 1.72 24.27 17.32
C LYS A 128 2.51 23.23 16.53
N LEU A 129 3.57 22.67 17.11
CA LEU A 129 4.39 21.63 16.48
C LEU A 129 3.57 20.35 16.26
N LEU A 130 2.81 19.91 17.25
CA LEU A 130 1.93 18.74 17.16
C LEU A 130 0.83 18.94 16.09
N SER A 131 0.20 20.12 16.07
CA SER A 131 -0.81 20.48 15.06
C SER A 131 -0.22 20.52 13.64
N ALA A 132 0.96 21.12 13.46
CA ALA A 132 1.63 21.16 12.16
C ALA A 132 2.03 19.75 11.67
N ARG A 133 2.58 18.92 12.57
CA ARG A 133 2.91 17.51 12.26
C ARG A 133 1.68 16.72 11.86
N MET A 134 0.57 16.87 12.58
CA MET A 134 -0.69 16.19 12.28
C MET A 134 -1.30 16.63 10.94
N ARG A 135 -1.20 17.93 10.59
CA ARG A 135 -1.66 18.45 9.30
C ARG A 135 -0.88 17.87 8.11
N ASN A 136 0.44 17.75 8.24
CA ASN A 136 1.28 17.14 7.20
C ASN A 136 0.98 15.65 7.00
N LEU A 137 0.73 14.91 8.09
CA LEU A 137 0.34 13.50 8.02
C LEU A 137 -1.02 13.33 7.34
N THR A 138 -2.01 14.18 7.65
CA THR A 138 -3.31 14.13 6.96
C THR A 138 -3.18 14.41 5.47
N ALA A 139 -2.42 15.43 5.06
CA ALA A 139 -2.22 15.75 3.65
C ALA A 139 -1.52 14.60 2.90
N LEU A 140 -0.52 13.97 3.51
CA LEU A 140 0.17 12.80 2.93
C LEU A 140 -0.78 11.60 2.82
N LEU A 141 -1.59 11.34 3.85
CA LEU A 141 -2.58 10.26 3.83
C LEU A 141 -3.65 10.50 2.75
N PHE A 142 -4.13 11.73 2.61
CA PHE A 142 -5.07 12.11 1.54
C PHE A 142 -4.45 11.95 0.15
N LEU A 143 -3.19 12.36 -0.05
CA LEU A 143 -2.48 12.14 -1.31
C LEU A 143 -2.31 10.65 -1.65
N LEU A 144 -1.96 9.81 -0.66
CA LEU A 144 -1.86 8.36 -0.84
C LEU A 144 -3.22 7.71 -1.14
N LEU A 145 -4.29 8.18 -0.50
CA LEU A 145 -5.66 7.75 -0.78
C LEU A 145 -6.06 8.13 -2.21
N LEU A 146 -5.76 9.35 -2.65
CA LEU A 146 -5.99 9.81 -4.03
C LEU A 146 -5.15 9.00 -5.03
N CYS A 147 -3.87 8.71 -4.75
CA CYS A 147 -3.05 7.81 -5.58
C CYS A 147 -3.63 6.38 -5.65
N SER A 148 -4.26 5.91 -4.57
CA SER A 148 -4.92 4.59 -4.55
C SER A 148 -6.22 4.59 -5.35
N LEU A 149 -6.97 5.70 -5.35
CA LEU A 149 -8.14 5.91 -6.23
C LEU A 149 -7.72 6.14 -7.69
N GLN A 150 -6.53 6.69 -7.92
CA GLN A 150 -5.94 6.89 -9.24
C GLN A 150 -5.27 5.63 -9.81
N VAL A 151 -5.32 4.49 -9.12
CA VAL A 151 -5.23 3.18 -9.78
C VAL A 151 -6.57 2.87 -10.45
N SER A 152 -7.07 3.81 -11.27
CA SER A 152 -7.60 3.37 -12.55
C SER A 152 -6.39 2.76 -13.27
N PRO A 153 -6.40 1.48 -13.65
CA PRO A 153 -5.56 1.10 -14.79
C PRO A 153 -5.97 2.10 -15.88
N GLY A 154 -5.02 2.93 -16.33
CA GLY A 154 -5.30 3.98 -17.29
C GLY A 154 -6.20 3.41 -18.38
N SER A 155 -7.45 3.88 -18.42
CA SER A 155 -8.47 3.59 -19.42
C SER A 155 -8.16 2.40 -20.33
N THR A 156 -8.17 1.18 -19.79
CA THR A 156 -8.76 0.10 -20.57
C THR A 156 -10.14 -0.04 -19.99
N ASP A 157 -11.07 0.63 -20.67
CA ASP A 157 -12.45 0.22 -20.70
C ASP A 157 -12.48 -1.31 -20.80
N PHE A 158 -12.58 -2.02 -19.67
CA PHE A 158 -12.79 -3.46 -19.66
C PHE A 158 -14.26 -3.70 -20.01
N ARG A 159 -14.71 -3.12 -21.13
CA ARG A 159 -15.69 -3.77 -21.96
C ARG A 159 -15.08 -5.11 -22.29
N ILE A 160 -15.62 -6.15 -21.64
CA ILE A 160 -15.42 -7.53 -22.03
C ILE A 160 -15.67 -7.57 -23.54
N THR A 161 -14.59 -7.58 -24.33
CA THR A 161 -14.69 -7.44 -25.78
C THR A 161 -14.99 -8.84 -26.30
N CYS A 162 -16.29 -9.15 -26.39
CA CYS A 162 -16.75 -10.39 -26.97
C CYS A 162 -16.87 -10.26 -28.49
N CYS A 163 -16.37 -11.27 -29.18
CA CYS A 163 -16.45 -11.35 -30.64
C CYS A 163 -17.79 -11.93 -31.08
N LYS A 164 -18.65 -11.11 -31.70
CA LYS A 164 -19.89 -11.58 -32.31
C LYS A 164 -19.65 -12.38 -33.59
N LYS A 165 -18.61 -12.03 -34.36
CA LYS A 165 -18.21 -12.69 -35.61
C LYS A 165 -16.70 -12.73 -35.72
N THR A 166 -16.18 -13.76 -36.40
CA THR A 166 -14.76 -13.89 -36.74
C THR A 166 -14.58 -13.60 -38.23
N THR A 167 -13.48 -12.94 -38.60
CA THR A 167 -13.14 -12.73 -40.02
C THR A 167 -12.65 -14.04 -40.63
N ILE A 168 -13.08 -14.30 -41.86
CA ILE A 168 -12.58 -15.43 -42.68
C ILE A 168 -11.38 -14.96 -43.52
N VAL A 169 -11.26 -13.65 -43.74
CA VAL A 169 -10.17 -13.04 -44.51
C VAL A 169 -8.89 -13.05 -43.69
N LYS A 170 -7.81 -13.57 -44.29
CA LYS A 170 -6.46 -13.57 -43.72
C LYS A 170 -5.93 -12.16 -43.58
N ILE A 171 -5.53 -11.79 -42.37
CA ILE A 171 -4.98 -10.45 -42.06
C ILE A 171 -3.47 -10.48 -42.37
N PRO A 172 -2.92 -9.49 -43.11
CA PRO A 172 -1.49 -9.44 -43.39
C PRO A 172 -0.66 -9.31 -42.11
N LEU A 173 0.33 -10.18 -41.92
CA LEU A 173 1.20 -10.19 -40.73
C LEU A 173 1.91 -8.85 -40.44
N LYS A 174 2.27 -8.09 -41.47
CA LYS A 174 2.90 -6.76 -41.31
C LYS A 174 1.95 -5.74 -40.66
N SER A 175 0.65 -5.95 -40.78
CA SER A 175 -0.37 -5.04 -40.24
C SER A 175 -0.76 -5.33 -38.80
N ILE A 176 -0.27 -6.42 -38.19
CA ILE A 176 -0.62 -6.85 -36.84
C ILE A 176 0.41 -6.30 -35.85
N VAL A 177 -0.09 -5.58 -34.84
CA VAL A 177 0.72 -4.98 -33.75
C VAL A 177 0.83 -5.94 -32.58
N THR A 178 -0.31 -6.43 -32.10
CA THR A 178 -0.40 -7.35 -30.97
C THR A 178 -1.68 -8.19 -31.07
N TYR A 179 -1.83 -9.15 -30.17
CA TYR A 179 -3.00 -10.00 -30.10
C TYR A 179 -3.35 -10.39 -28.67
N TRP A 180 -4.62 -10.72 -28.43
CA TRP A 180 -5.07 -11.30 -27.16
C TRP A 180 -6.26 -12.24 -27.37
N TRP A 181 -6.59 -13.01 -26.34
CA TRP A 181 -7.77 -13.87 -26.30
C TRP A 181 -8.98 -13.13 -25.74
N THR A 182 -10.17 -13.42 -26.26
CA THR A 182 -11.43 -12.99 -25.62
C THR A 182 -11.56 -13.56 -24.21
N SER A 183 -12.36 -12.91 -23.34
CA SER A 183 -12.66 -13.44 -22.01
C SER A 183 -13.28 -14.84 -22.09
N ASN A 184 -13.05 -15.65 -21.06
CA ASN A 184 -13.72 -16.94 -20.89
C ASN A 184 -15.24 -16.78 -20.68
N ASP A 185 -15.69 -15.59 -20.26
CA ASP A 185 -17.11 -15.27 -20.09
C ASP A 185 -17.81 -14.99 -21.43
N CYS A 186 -17.07 -14.94 -22.54
CA CYS A 186 -17.67 -14.75 -23.86
C CYS A 186 -18.23 -16.06 -24.40
N PRO A 187 -19.41 -16.04 -25.06
CA PRO A 187 -20.04 -17.24 -25.61
C PRO A 187 -19.23 -17.89 -26.74
N LYS A 188 -18.31 -17.12 -27.35
CA LYS A 188 -17.38 -17.61 -28.38
C LYS A 188 -15.95 -17.24 -28.00
N LYS A 189 -15.10 -18.25 -27.89
CA LYS A 189 -13.65 -18.08 -27.74
C LYS A 189 -13.04 -17.67 -29.08
N ALA A 190 -12.37 -16.53 -29.11
CA ALA A 190 -11.72 -16.00 -30.30
C ALA A 190 -10.39 -15.30 -29.96
N ILE A 191 -9.59 -15.05 -30.99
CA ILE A 191 -8.37 -14.24 -30.89
C ILE A 191 -8.66 -12.88 -31.50
N VAL A 192 -8.22 -11.81 -30.85
CA VAL A 192 -8.37 -10.44 -31.33
C VAL A 192 -7.00 -9.93 -31.77
N PHE A 193 -6.89 -9.54 -33.05
CA PHE A 193 -5.70 -8.85 -33.57
C PHE A 193 -5.91 -7.35 -33.55
N GLU A 194 -4.94 -6.62 -33.01
CA GLU A 194 -4.82 -5.17 -33.16
C GLU A 194 -4.02 -4.85 -34.42
N THR A 195 -4.57 -3.96 -35.26
CA THR A 195 -3.97 -3.61 -36.55
C THR A 195 -3.44 -2.18 -36.59
N LEU A 196 -2.44 -1.93 -37.43
CA LEU A 196 -1.73 -0.64 -37.56
C LEU A 196 -2.58 0.55 -38.04
N ASN A 197 -3.84 0.35 -38.44
CA ASN A 197 -4.71 1.43 -38.89
C ASN A 197 -5.20 2.25 -37.68
N ASN A 198 -4.40 3.25 -37.29
CA ASN A 198 -4.69 4.28 -36.29
C ASN A 198 -5.07 3.77 -34.88
N GLY A 199 -4.55 2.60 -34.48
CA GLY A 199 -4.63 2.08 -33.10
C GLY A 199 -6.05 1.76 -32.58
N THR A 200 -7.06 1.75 -33.45
CA THR A 200 -8.48 1.65 -33.05
C THR A 200 -9.24 0.53 -33.76
N HIS A 201 -8.60 -0.24 -34.64
CA HIS A 201 -9.23 -1.37 -35.33
C HIS A 201 -8.73 -2.73 -34.83
N TYR A 202 -9.60 -3.37 -34.03
CA TYR A 202 -9.47 -4.74 -33.59
C TYR A 202 -10.24 -5.68 -34.54
N ARG A 203 -9.67 -6.85 -34.84
CA ARG A 203 -10.31 -7.88 -35.66
C ARG A 203 -10.32 -9.22 -34.94
N CYS A 204 -11.52 -9.74 -34.75
CA CYS A 204 -11.74 -11.08 -34.21
C CYS A 204 -11.44 -12.14 -35.26
N VAL A 205 -10.68 -13.16 -34.89
CA VAL A 205 -10.26 -14.27 -35.75
C VAL A 205 -10.56 -15.60 -35.07
N ASP A 206 -10.87 -16.59 -35.89
CA ASP A 206 -11.08 -17.96 -35.45
C ASP A 206 -9.74 -18.62 -35.08
N PRO A 207 -9.55 -19.14 -33.86
CA PRO A 207 -8.31 -19.80 -33.46
C PRO A 207 -8.02 -21.09 -34.25
N THR A 208 -9.03 -21.66 -34.92
CA THR A 208 -8.88 -22.87 -35.73
C THR A 208 -8.35 -22.58 -37.14
N ALA A 209 -8.29 -21.31 -37.56
CA ALA A 209 -7.78 -20.95 -38.89
C ALA A 209 -6.27 -21.20 -38.99
N VAL A 210 -5.86 -21.96 -40.02
CA VAL A 210 -4.49 -22.48 -40.22
C VAL A 210 -3.39 -21.41 -40.19
N TRP A 211 -3.69 -20.18 -40.61
CA TRP A 211 -2.71 -19.09 -40.68
C TRP A 211 -2.48 -18.38 -39.33
N VAL A 212 -3.42 -18.50 -38.39
CA VAL A 212 -3.46 -17.69 -37.15
C VAL A 212 -2.30 -18.04 -36.23
N ASN A 213 -2.06 -19.34 -36.01
CA ASN A 213 -0.96 -19.80 -35.18
C ASN A 213 0.41 -19.34 -35.70
N HIS A 214 0.59 -19.33 -37.02
CA HIS A 214 1.82 -18.82 -37.64
C HIS A 214 1.98 -17.30 -37.38
N HIS A 215 0.89 -16.54 -37.46
CA HIS A 215 0.93 -15.09 -37.21
C HIS A 215 1.19 -14.78 -35.73
N MET A 216 0.58 -15.52 -34.80
CA MET A 216 0.84 -15.39 -33.37
C MET A 216 2.32 -15.61 -33.03
N LYS A 217 2.90 -16.72 -33.50
CA LYS A 217 4.33 -17.02 -33.28
C LYS A 217 5.24 -15.92 -33.81
N ALA A 218 4.93 -15.38 -34.98
CA ALA A 218 5.72 -14.30 -35.56
C ALA A 218 5.59 -12.98 -34.76
N VAL A 219 4.43 -12.70 -34.17
CA VAL A 219 4.23 -11.55 -33.27
C VAL A 219 4.97 -11.77 -31.95
N ASP A 220 4.91 -12.96 -31.36
CA ASP A 220 5.62 -13.30 -30.12
C ASP A 220 7.14 -13.14 -30.27
N LEU A 221 7.68 -13.58 -31.41
CA LEU A 221 9.10 -13.44 -31.72
C LEU A 221 9.52 -11.98 -31.84
N ARG A 222 8.70 -11.12 -32.47
CA ARG A 222 8.95 -9.67 -32.58
C ARG A 222 8.95 -9.00 -31.20
N ASN A 223 7.99 -9.34 -30.36
CA ASN A 223 7.89 -8.77 -29.00
C ASN A 223 9.06 -9.21 -28.11
N SER A 224 9.52 -10.46 -28.25
CA SER A 224 10.67 -10.98 -27.50
C SER A 224 11.99 -10.31 -27.89
N THR A 225 12.14 -9.92 -29.16
CA THR A 225 13.33 -9.19 -29.65
C THR A 225 13.32 -7.71 -29.28
N THR A 226 12.15 -7.10 -29.09
CA THR A 226 12.05 -5.69 -28.64
C THR A 226 12.35 -5.52 -27.15
N VAL A 227 12.08 -6.54 -26.32
CA VAL A 227 12.40 -6.54 -24.89
C VAL A 227 13.89 -6.76 -24.62
N THR A 228 14.59 -7.48 -25.50
CA THR A 228 16.03 -7.76 -25.38
C THR A 228 16.94 -6.72 -26.03
N ALA A 229 16.38 -5.72 -26.74
CA ALA A 229 17.12 -4.69 -27.48
C ALA A 229 17.07 -3.28 -26.85
N LYS A 230 16.75 -3.16 -25.55
CA LYS A 230 16.87 -1.88 -24.84
C LYS A 230 18.16 -1.86 -24.00
N PRO A 231 19.22 -1.15 -24.42
CA PRO A 231 20.38 -0.86 -23.57
C PRO A 231 20.02 0.04 -22.38
#